data_AF-Q8TN31-F1
#
_entry.id   AF-Q8TN31-F1
#
_cell.length_a   1.000
_cell.length_b   1.000
_cell.length_c   1.000
_cell.angle_alpha   90.00
_cell.angle_beta   90.00
_cell.angle_gamma   90.00
#
_symmetry.space_group_name_H-M   'P 1'
#
loop_
_entity.id
_entity.type
_entity.pdbx_description
1 polymer ?
#
loop_
_entity_poly.entity_id
_entity_poly.type
_entity_poly.pdbx_seq_one_letter_code
_entity_poly.pdbx_strand_id
1 'polypeptide(L)'
;MMMEMLLLFFYIIGFTCFSVGILTITYFPLSLAFEMRKSKQHIFNSDNPFISIVVPAYNEEKVIAHCIDSILASDYSEYEVILVDDGSSDNTLEEMQRYETNSRVIVVTKKNGGKASALNMGLNLAKGEVIFFVDADGIFAPDTISKMLGGFSSEDVGAVCGSDAPVNLDKLQTLLANLLTHVGTGFVRRALDTIDCLPVVSGNIGAFRRITLEKTGPFLEGFIGEDIELTWRVHKAGYKVAFQPWAIVYVEVPSTIKGLWKQRVRWARGLLKTAYIHRDMLFNPRYGLFALYLPINLASMIIIPLLQLISIILLPILLFLNINPIPLGWMSIIGWLGLIFAFIASLFAIALDRAWIDLKYFYVIPLWVPYSLMMDAVMLWAIIVELRREEAKWNKLDRTGIVSRGEIPKQ
;
A
#
# COMPACT_ATOMS: atom_id res chain seq x y z
N MET A 1 -7.93 31.99 29.67
CA MET A 1 -7.18 30.72 29.86
C MET A 1 -7.88 29.49 29.26
N MET A 2 -8.94 28.91 29.86
CA MET A 2 -9.58 27.69 29.31
C MET A 2 -10.18 27.91 27.91
N MET A 3 -10.84 29.03 27.70
CA MET A 3 -11.41 29.42 26.40
C MET A 3 -10.35 29.63 25.31
N GLU A 4 -9.22 30.26 25.66
CA GLU A 4 -8.10 30.49 24.72
C GLU A 4 -7.41 29.19 24.35
N MET A 5 -7.27 28.24 25.30
CA MET A 5 -6.74 26.91 25.00
C MET A 5 -7.64 26.11 24.05
N LEU A 6 -8.96 26.19 24.24
CA LEU A 6 -9.93 25.49 23.38
C LEU A 6 -9.92 26.05 21.94
N LEU A 7 -9.87 27.38 21.79
CA LEU A 7 -9.73 28.03 20.49
C LEU A 7 -8.39 27.73 19.83
N LEU A 8 -7.29 27.77 20.58
CA LEU A 8 -5.96 27.39 20.09
C LEU A 8 -5.95 25.96 19.54
N PHE A 9 -6.59 25.03 20.26
CA PHE A 9 -6.69 23.65 19.81
C PHE A 9 -7.47 23.52 18.50
N PHE A 10 -8.55 24.30 18.32
CA PHE A 10 -9.31 24.31 17.07
C PHE A 10 -8.50 24.89 15.90
N TYR A 11 -7.74 25.96 16.12
CA TYR A 11 -6.83 26.52 15.12
C TYR A 11 -5.73 25.52 14.71
N ILE A 12 -5.25 24.67 15.63
CA ILE A 12 -4.32 23.58 15.30
C ILE A 12 -4.94 22.62 14.27
N ILE A 13 -6.26 22.41 14.30
CA ILE A 13 -6.97 21.53 13.35
C ILE A 13 -7.09 22.16 11.98
N GLY A 14 -7.54 23.41 11.92
CA GLY A 14 -7.59 24.17 10.67
C GLY A 14 -6.20 24.26 10.04
N PHE A 15 -5.18 24.48 10.86
CA PHE A 15 -3.77 24.43 10.46
C PHE A 15 -3.33 23.03 10.02
N THR A 16 -3.84 21.97 10.62
CA THR A 16 -3.56 20.57 10.23
C THR A 16 -4.16 20.25 8.86
N CYS A 17 -5.44 20.56 8.63
CA CYS A 17 -6.10 20.43 7.33
C CYS A 17 -5.39 21.26 6.25
N PHE A 18 -4.97 22.47 6.60
CA PHE A 18 -4.19 23.34 5.73
C PHE A 18 -2.80 22.77 5.43
N SER A 19 -2.11 22.21 6.43
CA SER A 19 -0.77 21.62 6.28
C SER A 19 -0.81 20.35 5.42
N VAL A 20 -1.82 19.50 5.61
CA VAL A 20 -2.08 18.35 4.73
C VAL A 20 -2.40 18.82 3.32
N GLY A 21 -3.24 19.85 3.17
CA GLY A 21 -3.54 20.46 1.88
C GLY A 21 -2.30 21.00 1.16
N ILE A 22 -1.41 21.69 1.88
CA ILE A 22 -0.11 22.14 1.35
C ILE A 22 0.75 20.97 0.92
N LEU A 23 0.87 19.93 1.75
CA LEU A 23 1.64 18.73 1.39
C LEU A 23 1.07 18.10 0.12
N THR A 24 -0.26 17.99 0.00
CA THR A 24 -0.91 17.52 -1.23
C THR A 24 -0.56 18.39 -2.45
N ILE A 25 -0.50 19.72 -2.29
CA ILE A 25 -0.08 20.63 -3.36
C ILE A 25 1.34 20.31 -3.83
N THR A 26 2.27 20.02 -2.91
CA THR A 26 3.66 19.69 -3.28
C THR A 26 3.76 18.42 -4.13
N TYR A 27 2.79 17.51 -4.06
CA TYR A 27 2.79 16.29 -4.86
C TYR A 27 2.41 16.51 -6.33
N PHE A 28 1.67 17.56 -6.69
CA PHE A 28 1.29 17.84 -8.08
C PHE A 28 2.47 18.05 -9.04
N PRO A 29 3.41 18.98 -8.78
CA PRO A 29 4.55 19.16 -9.67
C PRO A 29 5.46 17.92 -9.70
N LEU A 30 5.57 17.19 -8.58
CA LEU A 30 6.39 15.97 -8.49
C LEU A 30 5.80 14.84 -9.33
N SER A 31 4.50 14.57 -9.25
CA SER A 31 3.87 13.53 -10.06
C SER A 31 3.81 13.90 -11.55
N LEU A 32 3.71 15.19 -11.90
CA LEU A 32 3.88 15.62 -13.29
C LEU A 32 5.31 15.43 -13.77
N ALA A 33 6.30 15.75 -12.92
CA ALA A 33 7.71 15.51 -13.23
C ALA A 33 7.99 14.01 -13.44
N PHE A 34 7.34 13.13 -12.67
CA PHE A 34 7.36 11.68 -12.91
C PHE A 34 6.90 11.33 -14.33
N GLU A 35 5.74 11.83 -14.77
CA GLU A 35 5.20 11.55 -16.11
C GLU A 35 6.04 12.12 -17.25
N MET A 36 6.68 13.26 -17.01
CA MET A 36 7.56 13.91 -17.99
C MET A 36 8.94 13.25 -18.08
N ARG A 37 9.36 12.49 -17.05
CA ARG A 37 10.62 11.75 -17.10
C ARG A 37 10.51 10.67 -18.18
N LYS A 38 11.37 10.76 -19.19
CA LYS A 38 11.55 9.66 -20.14
C LYS A 38 12.02 8.43 -19.35
N SER A 39 11.28 7.33 -19.47
CA SER A 39 11.71 6.04 -18.94
C SER A 39 13.13 5.77 -19.44
N LYS A 40 14.09 5.63 -18.52
CA LYS A 40 15.45 5.19 -18.90
C LYS A 40 15.34 3.72 -19.30
N GLN A 41 16.16 3.32 -20.27
CA GLN A 41 16.13 1.96 -20.80
C GLN A 41 16.41 0.93 -19.69
N HIS A 42 15.78 -0.25 -19.83
CA HIS A 42 15.98 -1.39 -18.94
C HIS A 42 17.48 -1.70 -18.83
N ILE A 43 17.99 -1.74 -17.59
CA ILE A 43 19.37 -2.17 -17.31
C ILE A 43 19.31 -3.56 -16.71
N PHE A 44 18.97 -4.53 -17.56
CA PHE A 44 19.28 -5.94 -17.32
C PHE A 44 20.32 -6.36 -18.35
N ASN A 45 21.25 -7.24 -17.93
CA ASN A 45 22.29 -7.76 -18.83
C ASN A 45 21.70 -8.63 -19.94
N SER A 46 20.52 -9.20 -19.70
CA SER A 46 19.68 -9.90 -20.67
C SER A 46 18.45 -9.06 -20.96
N ASP A 47 17.97 -9.10 -22.21
CA ASP A 47 16.72 -8.45 -22.60
C ASP A 47 15.51 -9.05 -21.85
N ASN A 48 15.64 -10.30 -21.37
CA ASN A 48 14.65 -11.04 -20.59
C ASN A 48 15.33 -11.75 -19.39
N PRO A 49 15.48 -11.11 -18.22
CA PRO A 49 16.03 -11.76 -17.02
C PRO A 49 15.13 -12.89 -16.53
N PHE A 50 15.71 -14.02 -16.11
CA PHE A 50 14.89 -15.07 -15.50
C PHE A 50 14.33 -14.57 -14.16
N ILE A 51 13.03 -14.74 -13.91
CA ILE A 51 12.38 -14.27 -12.67
C ILE A 51 11.75 -15.41 -11.88
N SER A 52 11.60 -15.22 -10.56
CA SER A 52 10.83 -16.13 -9.71
C SER A 52 9.64 -15.38 -9.12
N ILE A 53 8.45 -15.95 -9.19
CA ILE A 53 7.23 -15.38 -8.63
C ILE A 53 6.82 -16.23 -7.42
N VAL A 54 6.86 -15.66 -6.23
CA VAL A 54 6.52 -16.34 -4.98
C VAL A 54 5.10 -15.96 -4.57
N VAL A 55 4.24 -16.96 -4.41
CA VAL A 55 2.84 -16.81 -3.98
C VAL A 55 2.62 -17.56 -2.67
N PRO A 56 2.63 -16.88 -1.51
CA PRO A 56 2.26 -17.50 -0.24
C PRO A 56 0.73 -17.65 -0.13
N ALA A 57 0.27 -18.81 0.32
CA ALA A 57 -1.14 -19.10 0.49
C ALA A 57 -1.43 -19.71 1.88
N TYR A 58 -2.53 -19.28 2.50
CA TYR A 58 -3.09 -19.91 3.68
C TYR A 58 -4.61 -19.78 3.68
N ASN A 59 -5.28 -20.89 3.41
CA ASN A 59 -6.73 -20.97 3.27
C ASN A 59 -7.32 -20.13 2.11
N GLU A 60 -6.66 -20.01 0.95
CA GLU A 60 -7.08 -19.16 -0.16
C GLU A 60 -7.78 -19.91 -1.31
N GLU A 61 -8.50 -21.01 -1.01
CA GLU A 61 -9.16 -21.90 -2.00
C GLU A 61 -10.07 -21.18 -3.00
N LYS A 62 -10.63 -20.02 -2.63
CA LYS A 62 -11.57 -19.25 -3.46
C LYS A 62 -10.92 -18.37 -4.52
N VAL A 63 -9.63 -18.05 -4.35
CA VAL A 63 -8.96 -17.00 -5.14
C VAL A 63 -7.66 -17.46 -5.77
N ILE A 64 -6.99 -18.47 -5.19
CA ILE A 64 -5.65 -18.90 -5.60
C ILE A 64 -5.60 -19.35 -7.08
N ALA A 65 -6.63 -20.03 -7.58
CA ALA A 65 -6.68 -20.46 -8.98
C ALA A 65 -6.61 -19.27 -9.95
N HIS A 66 -7.37 -18.20 -9.69
CA HIS A 66 -7.34 -16.98 -10.51
C HIS A 66 -5.97 -16.29 -10.49
N CYS A 67 -5.31 -16.28 -9.33
CA CYS A 67 -3.94 -15.77 -9.21
C CYS A 67 -2.99 -16.56 -10.12
N ILE A 68 -2.99 -17.90 -10.01
CA ILE A 68 -2.10 -18.77 -10.79
C ILE A 68 -2.39 -18.64 -12.29
N ASP A 69 -3.66 -18.72 -12.70
CA ASP A 69 -4.07 -18.59 -14.10
C ASP A 69 -3.59 -17.25 -14.70
N SER A 70 -3.74 -16.15 -13.96
CA SER A 70 -3.32 -14.83 -14.42
C SER A 70 -1.80 -14.71 -14.62
N ILE A 71 -1.02 -15.34 -13.74
CA ILE A 71 0.45 -15.40 -13.86
C ILE A 71 0.85 -16.27 -15.05
N LEU A 72 0.15 -17.39 -15.28
CA LEU A 72 0.41 -18.30 -16.41
C LEU A 72 0.03 -17.70 -17.77
N ALA A 73 -0.92 -16.76 -17.78
CA ALA A 73 -1.38 -16.02 -18.95
C ALA A 73 -0.56 -14.73 -19.26
N SER A 74 0.51 -14.48 -18.50
CA SER A 74 1.42 -13.33 -18.71
C SER A 74 2.07 -13.34 -20.10
N ASP A 75 2.38 -12.15 -20.62
CA ASP A 75 3.11 -11.95 -21.88
C ASP A 75 4.62 -12.27 -21.79
N TYR A 76 5.13 -12.37 -20.56
CA TYR A 76 6.52 -12.71 -20.26
C TYR A 76 6.76 -14.22 -20.23
N SER A 77 7.88 -14.72 -20.77
CA SER A 77 8.15 -16.18 -20.88
C SER A 77 9.15 -16.74 -19.86
N GLU A 78 10.13 -15.95 -19.43
CA GLU A 78 11.30 -16.43 -18.67
C GLU A 78 11.07 -16.38 -17.14
N TYR A 79 10.17 -17.25 -16.64
CA TYR A 79 9.82 -17.26 -15.22
C TYR A 79 9.51 -18.65 -14.66
N GLU A 80 9.64 -18.76 -13.34
CA GLU A 80 9.03 -19.82 -12.52
C GLU A 80 8.04 -19.23 -11.51
N VAL A 81 7.06 -20.04 -11.10
CA VAL A 81 6.07 -19.72 -10.08
C VAL A 81 6.23 -20.69 -8.92
N ILE A 82 6.50 -20.16 -7.73
CA ILE A 82 6.69 -20.92 -6.50
C ILE A 82 5.49 -20.66 -5.61
N LEU A 83 4.60 -21.65 -5.54
CA LEU A 83 3.39 -21.63 -4.75
C LEU A 83 3.71 -22.25 -3.37
N VAL A 84 3.57 -21.47 -2.31
CA VAL A 84 3.91 -21.89 -0.94
C VAL A 84 2.64 -21.98 -0.09
N ASP A 85 2.19 -23.20 0.18
CA ASP A 85 1.11 -23.47 1.13
C ASP A 85 1.65 -23.44 2.57
N ASP A 86 1.16 -22.50 3.39
CA ASP A 86 1.54 -22.35 4.80
C ASP A 86 0.66 -23.21 5.74
N GLY A 87 0.40 -24.46 5.33
CA GLY A 87 -0.33 -25.46 6.10
C GLY A 87 -1.83 -25.16 6.14
N SER A 88 -2.44 -24.96 4.98
CA SER A 88 -3.88 -24.71 4.86
C SER A 88 -4.71 -25.89 5.38
N SER A 89 -5.90 -25.58 5.88
CA SER A 89 -6.89 -26.53 6.37
C SER A 89 -8.09 -26.72 5.43
N ASP A 90 -8.18 -25.91 4.38
CA ASP A 90 -9.18 -26.00 3.31
C ASP A 90 -8.56 -26.57 2.02
N ASN A 91 -9.23 -26.44 0.88
CA ASN A 91 -8.78 -27.05 -0.38
C ASN A 91 -7.65 -26.27 -1.09
N THR A 92 -7.02 -25.28 -0.44
CA THR A 92 -5.98 -24.43 -1.07
C THR A 92 -4.83 -25.25 -1.68
N LEU A 93 -4.31 -26.23 -0.94
CA LEU A 93 -3.22 -27.08 -1.43
C LEU A 93 -3.66 -27.92 -2.64
N GLU A 94 -4.88 -28.46 -2.60
CA GLU A 94 -5.43 -29.25 -3.71
C GLU A 94 -5.62 -28.38 -4.97
N GLU A 95 -6.08 -27.14 -4.82
CA GLU A 95 -6.17 -26.18 -5.92
C GLU A 95 -4.80 -25.85 -6.52
N MET A 96 -3.77 -25.65 -5.69
CA MET A 96 -2.39 -25.42 -6.15
C MET A 96 -1.80 -26.63 -6.89
N GLN A 97 -2.04 -27.84 -6.39
CA GLN A 97 -1.49 -29.08 -6.95
C GLN A 97 -1.97 -29.38 -8.38
N ARG A 98 -3.13 -28.87 -8.79
CA ARG A 98 -3.63 -28.99 -10.18
C ARG A 98 -2.66 -28.40 -11.21
N TYR A 99 -1.82 -27.45 -10.79
CA TYR A 99 -0.87 -26.76 -11.65
C TYR A 99 0.52 -27.39 -11.69
N GLU A 100 0.82 -28.44 -10.90
CA GLU A 100 2.13 -29.12 -10.89
C GLU A 100 2.50 -29.76 -12.25
N THR A 101 1.50 -29.99 -13.12
CA THR A 101 1.75 -30.47 -14.49
C THR A 101 2.44 -29.42 -15.37
N ASN A 102 2.41 -28.15 -14.98
CA ASN A 102 3.10 -27.07 -15.68
C ASN A 102 4.56 -27.01 -15.22
N SER A 103 5.51 -27.13 -16.15
CA SER A 103 6.95 -27.14 -15.84
C SER A 103 7.47 -25.85 -15.19
N ARG A 104 6.71 -24.76 -15.26
CA ARG A 104 7.05 -23.48 -14.61
C ARG A 104 6.57 -23.39 -13.16
N VAL A 105 5.74 -24.32 -12.70
CA VAL A 105 5.09 -24.24 -11.39
C VAL A 105 5.74 -25.21 -10.41
N ILE A 106 6.09 -24.71 -9.23
CA ILE A 106 6.62 -25.47 -8.10
C ILE A 106 5.65 -25.27 -6.94
N VAL A 107 5.11 -26.37 -6.43
CA VAL A 107 4.24 -26.35 -5.24
C VAL A 107 5.04 -26.87 -4.05
N VAL A 108 5.00 -26.16 -2.94
CA VAL A 108 5.60 -26.58 -1.68
C VAL A 108 4.62 -26.32 -0.53
N THR A 109 4.52 -27.28 0.39
CA THR A 109 3.76 -27.13 1.63
C THR A 109 4.69 -27.14 2.83
N LYS A 110 4.34 -26.36 3.85
CA LYS A 110 5.06 -26.29 5.13
C LYS A 110 4.08 -26.20 6.28
N LYS A 111 4.58 -26.45 7.49
CA LYS A 111 3.82 -26.14 8.72
C LYS A 111 3.58 -24.63 8.82
N ASN A 112 2.37 -24.24 9.23
CA ASN A 112 1.99 -22.84 9.40
C ASN A 112 3.00 -22.06 10.26
N GLY A 113 3.55 -21.00 9.68
CA GLY A 113 4.52 -20.09 10.32
C GLY A 113 4.23 -18.61 10.07
N GLY A 114 3.15 -18.28 9.36
CA GLY A 114 2.81 -16.92 8.96
C GLY A 114 3.35 -16.54 7.59
N LYS A 115 2.80 -15.45 7.04
CA LYS A 115 3.13 -14.94 5.70
C LYS A 115 4.63 -14.79 5.45
N ALA A 116 5.37 -14.15 6.35
CA ALA A 116 6.81 -13.97 6.22
C ALA A 116 7.58 -15.30 6.14
N SER A 117 7.17 -16.33 6.91
CA SER A 117 7.77 -17.66 6.87
C SER A 117 7.52 -18.36 5.52
N ALA A 118 6.32 -18.21 4.96
CA ALA A 118 6.00 -18.71 3.62
C ALA A 118 6.76 -17.96 2.51
N LEU A 119 6.85 -16.63 2.59
CA LEU A 119 7.65 -15.81 1.68
C LEU A 119 9.12 -16.22 1.71
N ASN A 120 9.69 -16.46 2.89
CA ASN A 120 11.08 -16.91 3.04
C ASN A 120 11.31 -18.30 2.46
N MET A 121 10.36 -19.23 2.62
CA MET A 121 10.43 -20.55 1.99
C MET A 121 10.50 -20.42 0.47
N GLY A 122 9.64 -19.58 -0.12
CA GLY A 122 9.65 -19.33 -1.56
C GLY A 122 10.92 -18.62 -2.03
N LEU A 123 11.41 -17.63 -1.28
CA LEU A 123 12.66 -16.93 -1.57
C LEU A 123 13.87 -17.89 -1.60
N ASN A 124 13.91 -18.87 -0.70
CA ASN A 124 14.99 -19.86 -0.66
C ASN A 124 14.98 -20.81 -1.89
N LEU A 125 13.81 -21.05 -2.49
CA LEU A 125 13.66 -21.89 -3.67
C LEU A 125 13.85 -21.11 -4.98
N ALA A 126 13.66 -19.78 -4.94
CA ALA A 126 13.74 -18.90 -6.09
C ALA A 126 15.13 -18.94 -6.74
N LYS A 127 15.16 -18.97 -8.09
CA LYS A 127 16.38 -18.94 -8.93
C LYS A 127 16.51 -17.68 -9.78
N GLY A 128 15.45 -16.87 -9.88
CA GLY A 128 15.40 -15.65 -10.69
C GLY A 128 16.36 -14.55 -10.24
N GLU A 129 16.80 -13.75 -11.20
CA GLU A 129 17.56 -12.51 -10.99
C GLU A 129 16.69 -11.45 -10.29
N VAL A 130 15.38 -11.49 -10.55
CA VAL A 130 14.34 -10.68 -9.89
C VAL A 130 13.33 -11.61 -9.25
N ILE A 131 12.95 -11.31 -8.01
CA ILE A 131 11.97 -12.05 -7.23
C ILE A 131 10.72 -11.19 -7.07
N PHE A 132 9.59 -11.72 -7.51
CA PHE A 132 8.28 -11.13 -7.35
C PHE A 132 7.58 -11.76 -6.15
N PHE A 133 6.88 -10.93 -5.37
CA PHE A 133 6.00 -11.37 -4.28
C PHE A 133 4.58 -10.90 -4.59
N VAL A 134 3.65 -11.85 -4.54
CA VAL A 134 2.24 -11.66 -4.90
C VAL A 134 1.38 -12.40 -3.91
N ASP A 135 0.38 -11.74 -3.31
CA ASP A 135 -0.59 -12.42 -2.45
C ASP A 135 -1.52 -13.30 -3.30
N ALA A 136 -2.03 -14.39 -2.73
CA ALA A 136 -2.88 -15.36 -3.42
C ALA A 136 -4.20 -14.80 -4.01
N ASP A 137 -4.59 -13.57 -3.65
CA ASP A 137 -5.74 -12.86 -4.23
C ASP A 137 -5.36 -11.86 -5.34
N GLY A 138 -4.08 -11.83 -5.74
CA GLY A 138 -3.56 -10.94 -6.77
C GLY A 138 -3.75 -11.51 -8.17
N ILE A 139 -4.50 -10.80 -9.02
CA ILE A 139 -4.72 -11.14 -10.42
C ILE A 139 -3.88 -10.20 -11.28
N PHE A 140 -2.89 -10.75 -11.99
CA PHE A 140 -2.04 -9.97 -12.89
C PHE A 140 -2.78 -9.61 -14.18
N ALA A 141 -2.55 -8.39 -14.68
CA ALA A 141 -2.83 -8.09 -16.08
C ALA A 141 -1.78 -8.79 -16.96
N PRO A 142 -2.09 -9.06 -18.25
CA PRO A 142 -1.17 -9.80 -19.12
C PRO A 142 0.23 -9.18 -19.24
N ASP A 143 0.35 -7.86 -19.12
CA ASP A 143 1.60 -7.12 -19.26
C ASP A 143 2.23 -6.69 -17.92
N THR A 144 1.69 -7.16 -16.78
CA THR A 144 2.13 -6.73 -15.45
C THR A 144 3.61 -7.02 -15.21
N ILE A 145 4.07 -8.23 -15.55
CA ILE A 145 5.46 -8.64 -15.34
C ILE A 145 6.40 -7.79 -16.18
N SER A 146 6.16 -7.71 -17.49
CA SER A 146 6.97 -6.93 -18.42
C SER A 146 7.08 -5.47 -18.02
N LYS A 147 5.96 -4.86 -17.57
CA LYS A 147 5.96 -3.48 -17.06
C LYS A 147 6.71 -3.33 -15.74
N MET A 148 6.56 -4.25 -14.79
CA MET A 148 7.30 -4.24 -13.51
C MET A 148 8.80 -4.25 -13.76
N LEU A 149 9.27 -5.06 -14.70
CA LEU A 149 10.68 -5.09 -15.10
C LEU A 149 11.15 -3.73 -15.63
N GLY A 150 10.27 -2.93 -16.22
CA GLY A 150 10.53 -1.55 -16.65
C GLY A 150 10.79 -0.57 -15.52
N GLY A 151 10.40 -0.88 -14.29
CA GLY A 151 10.72 -0.07 -13.13
C GLY A 151 12.21 -0.11 -12.75
N PHE A 152 12.94 -1.15 -13.16
CA PHE A 152 14.38 -1.31 -12.90
C PHE A 152 15.22 -0.50 -13.89
N SER A 153 15.02 0.82 -13.86
CA SER A 153 15.61 1.79 -14.79
C SER A 153 17.09 2.09 -14.56
N SER A 154 17.65 1.60 -13.44
CA SER A 154 19.08 1.67 -13.12
C SER A 154 19.52 0.59 -12.13
N GLU A 155 20.83 0.40 -11.98
CA GLU A 155 21.41 -0.59 -11.06
C GLU A 155 21.17 -0.26 -9.58
N ASP A 156 20.99 1.02 -9.25
CA ASP A 156 20.67 1.47 -7.90
C ASP A 156 19.19 1.27 -7.52
N VAL A 157 18.32 0.91 -8.47
CA VAL A 157 16.94 0.49 -8.17
C VAL A 157 16.95 -0.95 -7.68
N GLY A 158 16.77 -1.12 -6.38
CA GLY A 158 16.78 -2.43 -5.73
C GLY A 158 15.42 -3.10 -5.67
N ALA A 159 14.34 -2.33 -5.74
CA ALA A 159 12.97 -2.82 -5.71
C ALA A 159 12.02 -1.96 -6.56
N VAL A 160 10.96 -2.57 -7.07
CA VAL A 160 9.88 -1.93 -7.83
C VAL A 160 8.54 -2.31 -7.21
N CYS A 161 7.68 -1.32 -7.03
CA CYS A 161 6.28 -1.49 -6.63
C CYS A 161 5.38 -1.21 -7.82
N GLY A 162 4.42 -2.09 -8.08
CA GLY A 162 3.36 -1.82 -9.06
C GLY A 162 2.16 -1.09 -8.45
N SER A 163 1.09 -1.02 -9.24
CA SER A 163 -0.19 -0.44 -8.84
C SER A 163 -1.21 -1.52 -8.50
N ASP A 164 -1.77 -1.44 -7.31
CA ASP A 164 -2.93 -2.22 -6.91
C ASP A 164 -4.23 -1.56 -7.40
N ALA A 165 -5.21 -2.37 -7.79
CA ALA A 165 -6.52 -1.91 -8.24
C ALA A 165 -7.63 -2.83 -7.68
N PRO A 166 -8.67 -2.30 -7.02
CA PRO A 166 -9.74 -3.14 -6.50
C PRO A 166 -10.51 -3.89 -7.60
N VAL A 167 -10.78 -5.17 -7.37
CA VAL A 167 -11.52 -6.05 -8.29
C VAL A 167 -13.03 -6.14 -8.00
N ASN A 168 -13.42 -5.93 -6.74
CA ASN A 168 -14.77 -6.08 -6.21
C ASN A 168 -15.46 -4.72 -6.00
N LEU A 169 -15.77 -4.02 -7.08
CA LEU A 169 -16.44 -2.71 -7.13
C LEU A 169 -17.98 -2.79 -6.98
N ASP A 170 -18.48 -3.64 -6.08
CA ASP A 170 -19.91 -3.90 -5.87
C ASP A 170 -20.52 -3.20 -4.63
N LYS A 171 -19.71 -2.59 -3.75
CA LYS A 171 -20.17 -1.97 -2.49
C LYS A 171 -19.64 -0.56 -2.32
N LEU A 172 -20.37 0.28 -1.59
CA LEU A 172 -19.99 1.68 -1.36
C LEU A 172 -18.56 1.86 -0.83
N GLN A 173 -18.12 1.01 0.10
CA GLN A 173 -16.76 1.10 0.65
C GLN A 173 -15.69 0.62 -0.32
N THR A 174 -15.99 -0.34 -1.21
CA THR A 174 -15.01 -0.81 -2.20
C THR A 174 -14.90 0.17 -3.36
N LEU A 175 -15.99 0.84 -3.72
CA LEU A 175 -15.99 2.01 -4.61
C LEU A 175 -15.17 3.17 -4.03
N LEU A 176 -15.34 3.48 -2.74
CA LEU A 176 -14.54 4.50 -2.08
C LEU A 176 -13.05 4.10 -2.07
N ALA A 177 -12.75 2.84 -1.77
CA ALA A 177 -11.38 2.33 -1.80
C ALA A 177 -10.73 2.47 -3.19
N ASN A 178 -11.49 2.29 -4.28
CA ASN A 178 -11.00 2.53 -5.64
C ASN A 178 -10.56 3.99 -5.84
N LEU A 179 -11.42 4.95 -5.46
CA LEU A 179 -11.06 6.38 -5.53
C LEU A 179 -9.84 6.73 -4.67
N LEU A 180 -9.76 6.18 -3.46
CA LEU A 180 -8.61 6.37 -2.57
C LEU A 180 -7.33 5.74 -3.13
N THR A 181 -7.45 4.66 -3.92
CA THR A 181 -6.31 3.98 -4.57
C THR A 181 -5.73 4.87 -5.67
N HIS A 182 -6.54 5.54 -6.47
CA HIS A 182 -6.04 6.55 -7.41
C HIS A 182 -5.23 7.64 -6.69
N VAL A 183 -5.77 8.18 -5.58
CA VAL A 183 -5.08 9.25 -4.84
C VAL A 183 -3.78 8.74 -4.21
N GLY A 184 -3.82 7.62 -3.49
CA GLY A 184 -2.67 7.09 -2.76
C GLY A 184 -1.64 6.42 -3.67
N THR A 185 -2.07 5.43 -4.45
CA THR A 185 -1.21 4.65 -5.33
C THR A 185 -0.93 5.41 -6.64
N GLY A 186 -1.96 5.88 -7.35
CA GLY A 186 -1.79 6.53 -8.66
C GLY A 186 -1.08 7.89 -8.60
N PHE A 187 -1.44 8.75 -7.65
CA PHE A 187 -0.93 10.12 -7.55
C PHE A 187 0.25 10.26 -6.57
N VAL A 188 0.06 9.90 -5.30
CA VAL A 188 1.09 10.14 -4.27
C VAL A 188 2.35 9.31 -4.50
N ARG A 189 2.26 8.04 -4.93
CA ARG A 189 3.47 7.23 -5.20
C ARG A 189 4.32 7.78 -6.35
N ARG A 190 3.73 8.33 -7.41
CA ARG A 190 4.50 9.01 -8.49
C ARG A 190 5.27 10.21 -7.96
N ALA A 191 4.66 10.99 -7.06
CA ALA A 191 5.33 12.12 -6.42
C ALA A 191 6.48 11.66 -5.52
N LEU A 192 6.28 10.61 -4.72
CA LEU A 192 7.31 10.07 -3.82
C LEU A 192 8.45 9.37 -4.57
N ASP A 193 8.16 8.70 -5.69
CA ASP A 193 9.17 8.12 -6.59
C ASP A 193 10.15 9.18 -7.10
N THR A 194 9.61 10.34 -7.50
CA THR A 194 10.39 11.45 -8.06
C THR A 194 11.52 11.92 -7.15
N ILE A 195 11.33 11.77 -5.83
CA ILE A 195 12.25 12.18 -4.77
C ILE A 195 12.87 10.99 -4.00
N ASP A 196 12.77 9.77 -4.54
CA ASP A 196 13.29 8.54 -3.93
C ASP A 196 12.76 8.25 -2.51
N CYS A 197 11.50 8.60 -2.23
CA CYS A 197 10.89 8.51 -0.89
C CYS A 197 9.75 7.50 -0.77
N LEU A 198 9.63 6.54 -1.70
CA LEU A 198 8.59 5.50 -1.64
C LEU A 198 8.73 4.66 -0.35
N PRO A 199 7.74 4.68 0.57
CA PRO A 199 7.91 4.11 1.90
C PRO A 199 7.56 2.63 1.99
N VAL A 200 6.89 2.08 0.98
CA VAL A 200 6.41 0.70 0.98
C VAL A 200 6.32 0.16 -0.45
N VAL A 201 6.87 -1.03 -0.66
CA VAL A 201 6.56 -1.90 -1.80
C VAL A 201 5.41 -2.81 -1.38
N SER A 202 4.30 -2.76 -2.08
CA SER A 202 3.09 -3.53 -1.73
C SER A 202 3.36 -5.05 -1.79
N GLY A 203 2.93 -5.78 -0.76
CA GLY A 203 3.02 -7.25 -0.73
C GLY A 203 2.30 -7.97 -1.88
N ASN A 204 1.35 -7.31 -2.55
CA ASN A 204 0.58 -7.89 -3.67
C ASN A 204 1.22 -7.63 -5.05
N ILE A 205 2.18 -6.71 -5.15
CA ILE A 205 2.88 -6.38 -6.41
C ILE A 205 4.25 -5.76 -6.14
N GLY A 206 5.12 -6.57 -5.54
CA GLY A 206 6.50 -6.18 -5.25
C GLY A 206 7.49 -7.00 -6.04
N ALA A 207 8.47 -6.36 -6.68
CA ALA A 207 9.59 -7.02 -7.32
C ALA A 207 10.91 -6.52 -6.73
N PHE A 208 11.84 -7.42 -6.45
CA PHE A 208 13.12 -7.10 -5.84
C PHE A 208 14.25 -7.77 -6.62
N ARG A 209 15.36 -7.07 -6.84
CA ARG A 209 16.57 -7.73 -7.36
C ARG A 209 17.06 -8.73 -6.31
N ARG A 210 17.53 -9.90 -6.75
CA ARG A 210 18.15 -10.90 -5.85
C ARG A 210 19.25 -10.28 -4.99
N ILE A 211 20.16 -9.53 -5.61
CA ILE A 211 21.28 -8.86 -4.93
C ILE A 211 20.81 -7.89 -3.83
N THR A 212 19.61 -7.32 -3.97
CA THR A 212 19.01 -6.46 -2.95
C THR A 212 18.61 -7.30 -1.76
N LEU A 213 17.88 -8.39 -1.99
CA LEU A 213 17.42 -9.31 -0.94
C LEU A 213 18.58 -9.99 -0.22
N GLU A 214 19.65 -10.35 -0.92
CA GLU A 214 20.89 -10.89 -0.33
C GLU A 214 21.55 -9.88 0.62
N LYS A 215 21.51 -8.59 0.28
CA LYS A 215 22.07 -7.51 1.11
C LYS A 215 21.18 -7.13 2.28
N THR A 216 19.86 -7.12 2.10
CA THR A 216 18.91 -6.76 3.16
C THR A 216 18.62 -7.91 4.12
N GLY A 217 18.77 -9.15 3.66
CA GLY A 217 18.29 -10.35 4.33
C GLY A 217 16.81 -10.65 4.07
N PRO A 218 16.31 -11.80 4.56
CA PRO A 218 14.94 -12.28 4.33
C PRO A 218 13.87 -11.41 5.02
N PHE A 219 12.59 -11.78 4.88
CA PHE A 219 11.50 -11.16 5.64
C PHE A 219 11.61 -11.53 7.13
N LEU A 220 11.27 -10.58 8.01
CA LEU A 220 11.24 -10.83 9.44
C LEU A 220 10.03 -11.70 9.81
N GLU A 221 10.29 -12.91 10.30
CA GLU A 221 9.24 -13.82 10.78
C GLU A 221 8.66 -13.32 12.13
N GLY A 222 7.38 -13.62 12.38
CA GLY A 222 6.66 -13.12 13.56
C GLY A 222 6.38 -11.61 13.55
N PHE A 223 6.64 -10.93 12.43
CA PHE A 223 6.40 -9.51 12.24
C PHE A 223 5.08 -9.26 11.47
N ILE A 224 4.44 -8.12 11.71
CA ILE A 224 3.30 -7.63 10.91
C ILE A 224 3.79 -6.42 10.13
N GLY A 225 3.54 -6.37 8.82
CA GLY A 225 4.06 -5.29 7.97
C GLY A 225 5.45 -5.62 7.43
N GLU A 226 5.66 -6.90 7.11
CA GLU A 226 6.89 -7.44 6.56
C GLU A 226 7.34 -6.72 5.27
N ASP A 227 6.37 -6.19 4.52
CA ASP A 227 6.55 -5.43 3.29
C ASP A 227 7.14 -4.03 3.54
N ILE A 228 6.54 -3.25 4.44
CA ILE A 228 7.04 -1.93 4.83
C ILE A 228 8.41 -2.02 5.50
N GLU A 229 8.61 -3.03 6.36
CA GLU A 229 9.88 -3.23 7.05
C GLU A 229 11.02 -3.58 6.07
N LEU A 230 10.79 -4.52 5.16
CA LEU A 230 11.77 -4.86 4.13
C LEU A 230 12.08 -3.65 3.26
N THR A 231 11.06 -2.87 2.88
CA THR A 231 11.24 -1.66 2.06
C THR A 231 12.20 -0.66 2.74
N TRP A 232 12.09 -0.48 4.06
CA TRP A 232 12.98 0.43 4.78
C TRP A 232 14.41 -0.13 4.85
N ARG A 233 14.58 -1.46 4.94
CA ARG A 233 15.91 -2.09 4.80
C ARG A 233 16.51 -1.89 3.42
N VAL A 234 15.72 -1.90 2.34
CA VAL A 234 16.18 -1.58 0.98
C VAL A 234 16.79 -0.18 0.93
N HIS A 235 16.06 0.82 1.45
CA HIS A 235 16.59 2.19 1.57
C HIS A 235 17.84 2.26 2.45
N LYS A 236 17.82 1.57 3.60
CA LYS A 236 18.97 1.51 4.53
C LYS A 236 20.21 0.89 3.89
N ALA A 237 20.02 -0.04 2.96
CA ALA A 237 21.08 -0.68 2.17
C ALA A 237 21.60 0.21 1.02
N GLY A 238 21.03 1.40 0.82
CA GLY A 238 21.44 2.39 -0.18
C GLY A 238 20.82 2.18 -1.56
N TYR A 239 19.80 1.34 -1.67
CA TYR A 239 19.06 1.15 -2.92
C TYR A 239 17.81 2.02 -2.97
N LYS A 240 17.41 2.38 -4.18
CA LYS A 240 16.16 3.06 -4.48
C LYS A 240 15.03 2.06 -4.63
N VAL A 241 13.83 2.56 -4.35
CA VAL A 241 12.56 1.87 -4.59
C VAL A 241 11.84 2.67 -5.66
N ALA A 242 11.47 2.04 -6.76
CA ALA A 242 10.77 2.68 -7.87
C ALA A 242 9.28 2.29 -7.90
N PHE A 243 8.45 3.15 -8.48
CA PHE A 243 7.03 2.88 -8.71
C PHE A 243 6.74 2.74 -10.20
N GLN A 244 6.08 1.65 -10.57
CA GLN A 244 5.59 1.40 -11.91
C GLN A 244 4.05 1.43 -11.94
N PRO A 245 3.43 2.58 -12.26
CA PRO A 245 1.96 2.73 -12.21
C PRO A 245 1.22 1.84 -13.22
N TRP A 246 1.86 1.50 -14.34
CA TRP A 246 1.20 0.75 -15.40
C TRP A 246 1.19 -0.76 -15.17
N ALA A 247 2.01 -1.25 -14.24
CA ALA A 247 2.01 -2.63 -13.81
C ALA A 247 0.89 -2.85 -12.81
N ILE A 248 -0.23 -3.42 -13.26
CA ILE A 248 -1.45 -3.49 -12.47
C ILE A 248 -1.61 -4.89 -11.87
N VAL A 249 -1.93 -4.95 -10.57
CA VAL A 249 -2.52 -6.15 -9.95
C VAL A 249 -3.94 -5.84 -9.50
N TYR A 250 -4.88 -6.70 -9.85
CA TYR A 250 -6.24 -6.62 -9.35
C TYR A 250 -6.38 -7.43 -8.07
N VAL A 251 -6.92 -6.82 -7.02
CA VAL A 251 -6.95 -7.41 -5.67
C VAL A 251 -8.30 -7.21 -4.99
N GLU A 252 -8.69 -8.16 -4.13
CA GLU A 252 -9.92 -8.03 -3.36
C GLU A 252 -9.73 -7.08 -2.16
N VAL A 253 -10.53 -6.02 -2.11
CA VAL A 253 -10.60 -5.11 -0.96
C VAL A 253 -11.65 -5.62 0.03
N PRO A 254 -11.45 -5.50 1.36
CA PRO A 254 -12.42 -5.98 2.34
C PRO A 254 -13.85 -5.51 2.10
N SER A 255 -14.74 -6.48 1.89
CA SER A 255 -16.16 -6.27 1.58
C SER A 255 -17.04 -5.94 2.79
N THR A 256 -16.44 -5.79 3.99
CA THR A 256 -17.14 -5.44 5.23
C THR A 256 -16.34 -4.41 6.02
N ILE A 257 -17.03 -3.55 6.79
CA ILE A 257 -16.36 -2.57 7.67
C ILE A 257 -15.49 -3.26 8.73
N LYS A 258 -15.94 -4.40 9.27
CA LYS A 258 -15.16 -5.20 10.23
C LYS A 258 -13.87 -5.73 9.60
N GLY A 259 -13.93 -6.24 8.37
CA GLY A 259 -12.75 -6.70 7.62
C GLY A 259 -11.79 -5.54 7.33
N LEU A 260 -12.33 -4.41 6.87
CA LEU A 260 -11.57 -3.20 6.60
C LEU A 260 -10.86 -2.69 7.87
N TRP A 261 -11.56 -2.60 9.00
CA TRP A 261 -10.99 -2.24 10.29
C TRP A 261 -9.81 -3.14 10.67
N LYS A 262 -9.99 -4.46 10.62
CA LYS A 262 -8.92 -5.43 10.93
C LYS A 262 -7.69 -5.23 10.04
N GLN A 263 -7.90 -5.02 8.73
CA GLN A 263 -6.82 -4.77 7.78
C GLN A 263 -6.07 -3.48 8.11
N ARG A 264 -6.78 -2.37 8.34
CA ARG A 264 -6.17 -1.06 8.60
C ARG A 264 -5.44 -1.02 9.94
N VAL A 265 -5.98 -1.68 10.98
CA VAL A 265 -5.28 -1.85 12.28
C VAL A 265 -3.98 -2.64 12.07
N ARG A 266 -4.01 -3.73 11.30
CA ARG A 266 -2.79 -4.50 10.99
C ARG A 266 -1.73 -3.62 10.33
N TRP A 267 -2.10 -2.82 9.34
CA TRP A 267 -1.18 -1.91 8.65
C TRP A 267 -0.63 -0.82 9.57
N ALA A 268 -1.48 -0.21 10.39
CA ALA A 268 -1.06 0.80 11.37
C ALA A 268 -0.08 0.23 12.41
N ARG A 269 -0.33 -0.99 12.91
CA ARG A 269 0.60 -1.71 13.80
C ARG A 269 1.94 -1.97 13.12
N GLY A 270 1.94 -2.39 11.85
CA GLY A 270 3.17 -2.62 11.08
C GLY A 270 4.00 -1.35 10.89
N LEU A 271 3.35 -0.21 10.62
CA LEU A 271 4.00 1.10 10.57
C LEU A 271 4.67 1.45 11.91
N LEU A 272 3.93 1.34 13.03
CA LEU A 272 4.44 1.68 14.37
C LEU A 272 5.67 0.84 14.73
N LYS A 273 5.61 -0.48 14.48
CA LYS A 273 6.73 -1.38 14.75
C LYS A 273 7.93 -1.10 13.85
N THR A 274 7.70 -0.87 12.55
CA THR A 274 8.77 -0.56 11.59
C THR A 274 9.48 0.74 11.99
N ALA A 275 8.71 1.78 12.33
CA ALA A 275 9.24 3.06 12.80
C ALA A 275 10.07 2.89 14.09
N TYR A 276 9.67 2.00 14.99
CA TYR A 276 10.41 1.72 16.21
C TYR A 276 11.73 0.97 15.98
N ILE A 277 11.73 -0.03 15.08
CA ILE A 277 12.91 -0.83 14.70
C ILE A 277 13.94 0.05 14.00
N HIS A 278 13.49 0.85 13.03
CA HIS A 278 14.33 1.68 12.17
C HIS A 278 14.37 3.15 12.62
N ARG A 279 14.18 3.40 13.91
CA ARG A 279 14.22 4.76 14.49
C ARG A 279 15.54 5.47 14.27
N ASP A 280 16.62 4.72 14.04
CA ASP A 280 17.95 5.23 13.73
C ASP A 280 18.05 5.89 12.34
N MET A 281 17.08 5.63 11.46
CA MET A 281 16.97 6.29 10.17
C MET A 281 16.32 7.68 10.28
N LEU A 282 15.53 7.94 11.32
CA LEU A 282 14.78 9.20 11.45
C LEU A 282 15.75 10.38 11.59
N PHE A 283 15.59 11.40 10.72
CA PHE A 283 16.44 12.59 10.67
C PHE A 283 17.91 12.33 10.32
N ASN A 284 18.27 11.11 9.92
CA ASN A 284 19.66 10.76 9.64
C ASN A 284 20.00 10.96 8.15
N PRO A 285 20.73 12.02 7.78
CA PRO A 285 20.98 12.36 6.37
C PRO A 285 21.80 11.30 5.63
N ARG A 286 22.44 10.37 6.35
CA ARG A 286 23.15 9.23 5.75
C ARG A 286 22.27 8.39 4.83
N TYR A 287 20.96 8.33 5.09
CA TYR A 287 20.00 7.56 4.30
C TYR A 287 19.23 8.42 3.29
N GLY A 288 19.78 9.57 2.91
CA GLY A 288 19.23 10.44 1.86
C GLY A 288 17.92 11.12 2.23
N LEU A 289 17.15 11.51 1.20
CA LEU A 289 15.88 12.22 1.37
C LEU A 289 14.83 11.38 2.10
N PHE A 290 14.88 10.06 1.95
CA PHE A 290 13.95 9.16 2.62
C PHE A 290 13.97 9.34 4.14
N ALA A 291 15.15 9.43 4.76
CA ALA A 291 15.29 9.67 6.20
C ALA A 291 14.75 11.02 6.69
N LEU A 292 14.74 12.03 5.82
CA LEU A 292 14.15 13.35 6.11
C LEU A 292 12.63 13.35 5.89
N TYR A 293 12.15 12.55 4.94
CA TYR A 293 10.72 12.33 4.68
C TYR A 293 10.04 11.52 5.80
N LEU A 294 10.73 10.52 6.36
CA LEU A 294 10.16 9.61 7.35
C LEU A 294 9.49 10.32 8.56
N PRO A 295 10.13 11.30 9.23
CA PRO A 295 9.48 12.03 10.33
C PRO A 295 8.22 12.78 9.91
N ILE A 296 8.21 13.38 8.71
CA ILE A 296 7.04 14.09 8.17
C ILE A 296 5.90 13.10 7.92
N ASN A 297 6.22 11.97 7.29
CA ASN A 297 5.25 10.89 7.02
C ASN A 297 4.70 10.28 8.32
N LEU A 298 5.56 10.01 9.31
CA LEU A 298 5.13 9.48 10.61
C LEU A 298 4.28 10.49 11.38
N ALA A 299 4.64 11.77 11.37
CA ALA A 299 3.82 12.82 11.96
C ALA A 299 2.44 12.88 11.29
N SER A 300 2.38 12.80 9.96
CA SER A 300 1.11 12.81 9.23
C SER A 300 0.26 11.56 9.45
N MET A 301 0.89 10.39 9.64
CA MET A 301 0.17 9.14 9.84
C MET A 301 -0.20 8.86 11.30
N ILE A 302 0.50 9.45 12.28
CA ILE A 302 0.33 9.17 13.70
C ILE A 302 -0.21 10.39 14.46
N ILE A 303 0.45 11.54 14.35
CA ILE A 303 0.12 12.72 15.17
C ILE A 303 -1.16 13.38 14.67
N ILE A 304 -1.28 13.59 13.35
CA ILE A 304 -2.45 14.25 12.75
C ILE A 304 -3.77 13.53 13.11
N PRO A 305 -3.90 12.19 12.95
CA PRO A 305 -5.11 11.49 13.33
C PRO A 305 -5.48 11.63 14.81
N LEU A 306 -4.49 11.63 15.71
CA LEU A 306 -4.74 11.82 17.15
C LEU A 306 -5.21 13.23 17.47
N LEU A 307 -4.64 14.25 16.84
CA LEU A 307 -5.11 15.63 16.95
C LEU A 307 -6.56 15.76 16.44
N GLN A 308 -6.88 15.07 15.33
CA GLN A 308 -8.22 15.04 14.77
C GLN A 308 -9.24 14.35 15.71
N LEU A 309 -8.86 13.30 16.45
CA LEU A 309 -9.76 12.73 17.47
C LEU A 309 -10.05 13.69 18.61
N ILE A 310 -9.02 14.37 19.13
CA ILE A 310 -9.20 15.35 20.21
C ILE A 310 -10.14 16.47 19.74
N SER A 311 -9.99 16.90 18.48
CA SER A 311 -10.84 17.89 17.84
C SER A 311 -12.33 17.57 17.89
N ILE A 312 -12.68 16.33 17.56
CA ILE A 312 -14.06 15.86 17.51
C ILE A 312 -14.67 15.85 18.90
N ILE A 313 -13.88 15.51 19.92
CA ILE A 313 -14.31 15.52 21.32
C ILE A 313 -14.51 16.96 21.81
N LEU A 314 -13.67 17.90 21.37
CA LEU A 314 -13.77 19.31 21.78
C LEU A 314 -14.92 20.06 21.09
N LEU A 315 -15.33 19.65 19.89
CA LEU A 315 -16.34 20.35 19.09
C LEU A 315 -17.69 20.54 19.83
N PRO A 316 -18.30 19.52 20.47
CA PRO A 316 -19.52 19.71 21.26
C PRO A 316 -19.34 20.64 22.45
N ILE A 317 -18.16 20.65 23.08
CA ILE A 317 -17.85 21.52 24.22
C ILE A 317 -17.83 22.99 23.77
N LEU A 318 -17.17 23.27 22.64
CA LEU A 318 -17.14 24.61 22.04
C LEU A 318 -18.56 25.11 21.71
N LEU A 319 -19.37 24.26 21.08
CA LEU A 319 -20.76 24.58 20.73
C LEU A 319 -21.61 24.83 21.99
N PHE A 320 -21.45 24.02 23.04
CA PHE A 320 -22.15 24.21 24.32
C PHE A 320 -21.78 25.54 25.00
N LEU A 321 -20.53 25.97 24.85
CA LEU A 321 -20.04 27.25 25.37
C LEU A 321 -20.42 28.45 24.46
N ASN A 322 -21.23 28.25 23.42
CA ASN A 322 -21.56 29.25 22.39
C ASN A 322 -20.33 29.87 21.71
N ILE A 323 -19.21 29.13 21.68
CA ILE A 323 -18.02 29.52 20.94
C ILE A 323 -18.18 28.98 19.53
N ASN A 324 -18.26 29.86 18.53
CA ASN A 324 -18.33 29.42 17.15
C ASN A 324 -16.99 28.73 16.77
N PRO A 325 -16.99 27.40 16.49
CA PRO A 325 -15.78 26.69 16.12
C PRO A 325 -15.30 27.13 14.74
N ILE A 326 -16.18 27.55 13.83
CA ILE A 326 -15.84 27.99 12.47
C ILE A 326 -16.18 29.48 12.34
N PRO A 327 -15.36 30.39 12.92
CA PRO A 327 -15.57 31.81 12.69
C PRO A 327 -15.44 32.07 11.19
N LEU A 328 -16.36 32.82 10.58
CA LEU A 328 -16.38 33.16 9.15
C LEU A 328 -15.27 34.16 8.73
N GLY A 329 -14.07 34.04 9.34
CA GLY A 329 -12.89 34.80 8.97
C GLY A 329 -12.09 34.14 7.85
N TRP A 330 -11.21 34.90 7.21
CA TRP A 330 -10.31 34.43 6.15
C TRP A 330 -9.49 33.19 6.53
N MET A 331 -9.11 33.04 7.82
CA MET A 331 -8.40 31.84 8.33
C MET A 331 -9.22 30.55 8.24
N SER A 332 -10.55 30.60 8.44
CA SER A 332 -11.38 29.40 8.31
C SER A 332 -11.55 29.02 6.84
N ILE A 333 -11.74 30.00 5.96
CA ILE A 333 -11.79 29.80 4.50
C ILE A 333 -10.51 29.08 4.04
N ILE A 334 -9.33 29.54 4.48
CA ILE A 334 -8.03 28.92 4.18
C ILE A 334 -7.95 27.48 4.74
N GLY A 335 -8.42 27.24 5.97
CA GLY A 335 -8.43 25.91 6.58
C GLY A 335 -9.29 24.88 5.83
N TRP A 336 -10.39 25.33 5.21
CA TRP A 336 -11.28 24.48 4.42
C TRP A 336 -10.85 24.30 2.97
N LEU A 337 -9.90 25.10 2.46
CA LEU A 337 -9.31 24.87 1.12
C LEU A 337 -8.68 23.47 0.99
N GLY A 338 -8.25 22.86 2.09
CA GLY A 338 -7.74 21.48 2.10
C GLY A 338 -8.71 20.46 1.49
N LEU A 339 -10.02 20.61 1.72
CA LEU A 339 -11.03 19.73 1.10
C LEU A 339 -11.14 19.95 -0.41
N ILE A 340 -11.02 21.20 -0.85
CA ILE A 340 -11.00 21.54 -2.28
C ILE A 340 -9.76 20.94 -2.93
N PHE A 341 -8.59 21.03 -2.27
CA PHE A 341 -7.36 20.41 -2.77
C PHE A 341 -7.45 18.89 -2.80
N ALA A 342 -8.08 18.25 -1.81
CA ALA A 342 -8.32 16.81 -1.84
C ALA A 342 -9.22 16.39 -3.00
N PHE A 343 -10.25 17.19 -3.32
CA PHE A 343 -11.12 16.96 -4.47
C PHE A 343 -10.40 17.19 -5.81
N ILE A 344 -9.60 18.25 -5.94
CA ILE A 344 -8.77 18.47 -7.13
C ILE A 344 -7.73 17.34 -7.28
N ALA A 345 -7.14 16.88 -6.18
CA ALA A 345 -6.19 15.78 -6.18
C ALA A 345 -6.84 14.47 -6.64
N SER A 346 -8.10 14.18 -6.28
CA SER A 346 -8.79 12.98 -6.77
C SER A 346 -9.12 13.05 -8.26
N LEU A 347 -9.54 14.21 -8.78
CA LEU A 347 -9.70 14.43 -10.22
C LEU A 347 -8.39 14.25 -10.98
N PHE A 348 -7.32 14.85 -10.47
CA PHE A 348 -6.00 14.77 -11.06
C PHE A 348 -5.43 13.35 -11.04
N ALA A 349 -5.63 12.62 -9.94
CA ALA A 349 -5.24 11.22 -9.81
C ALA A 349 -5.91 10.32 -10.85
N ILE A 350 -7.22 10.49 -11.07
CA ILE A 350 -7.95 9.77 -12.12
C ILE A 350 -7.42 10.10 -13.52
N ALA A 351 -7.09 11.36 -13.75
CA ALA A 351 -6.50 11.80 -15.02
C ALA A 351 -5.14 11.13 -15.27
N LEU A 352 -4.27 11.05 -14.25
CA LEU A 352 -2.97 10.37 -14.32
C LEU A 352 -3.11 8.89 -14.67
N ASP A 353 -4.06 8.20 -14.05
CA ASP A 353 -4.31 6.77 -14.30
C ASP A 353 -5.14 6.52 -15.58
N ARG A 354 -5.56 7.59 -16.27
CA ARG A 354 -6.44 7.54 -17.46
C ARG A 354 -7.77 6.82 -17.20
N ALA A 355 -8.22 6.80 -15.95
CA ALA A 355 -9.37 6.04 -15.48
C ALA A 355 -10.67 6.87 -15.49
N TRP A 356 -10.94 7.63 -16.57
CA TRP A 356 -12.06 8.59 -16.62
C TRP A 356 -13.44 7.97 -16.33
N ILE A 357 -13.60 6.67 -16.59
CA ILE A 357 -14.83 5.94 -16.28
C ILE A 357 -15.13 5.91 -14.78
N ASP A 358 -14.12 6.02 -13.92
CA ASP A 358 -14.25 5.96 -12.47
C ASP A 358 -14.77 7.28 -11.86
N LEU A 359 -14.87 8.35 -12.66
CA LEU A 359 -15.59 9.57 -12.28
C LEU A 359 -17.05 9.29 -11.92
N LYS A 360 -17.66 8.24 -12.50
CA LYS A 360 -19.01 7.82 -12.15
C LYS A 360 -19.15 7.43 -10.67
N TYR A 361 -18.06 7.13 -9.97
CA TYR A 361 -18.06 6.79 -8.55
C TYR A 361 -17.95 8.02 -7.64
N PHE A 362 -17.85 9.25 -8.17
CA PHE A 362 -17.68 10.46 -7.35
C PHE A 362 -18.81 10.71 -6.33
N TYR A 363 -19.99 10.13 -6.54
CA TYR A 363 -21.08 10.18 -5.56
C TYR A 363 -20.72 9.52 -4.21
N VAL A 364 -19.68 8.67 -4.14
CA VAL A 364 -19.22 8.08 -2.87
C VAL A 364 -18.18 8.93 -2.12
N ILE A 365 -17.68 10.03 -2.71
CA ILE A 365 -16.70 10.93 -2.06
C ILE A 365 -17.13 11.41 -0.67
N PRO A 366 -18.41 11.72 -0.38
CA PRO A 366 -18.83 12.07 0.97
C PRO A 366 -18.50 11.02 2.03
N LEU A 367 -18.34 9.74 1.65
CA LEU A 367 -17.91 8.67 2.55
C LEU A 367 -16.43 8.76 2.95
N TRP A 368 -15.63 9.63 2.31
CA TRP A 368 -14.27 9.90 2.74
C TRP A 368 -14.24 10.45 4.17
N VAL A 369 -15.14 11.35 4.56
CA VAL A 369 -15.17 11.91 5.92
C VAL A 369 -15.31 10.82 6.99
N PRO A 370 -16.36 9.97 6.99
CA PRO A 370 -16.46 8.89 7.99
C PRO A 370 -15.33 7.85 7.85
N TYR A 371 -14.80 7.63 6.65
CA TYR A 371 -13.61 6.79 6.46
C TYR A 371 -12.36 7.38 7.14
N SER A 372 -12.15 8.69 7.05
CA SER A 372 -11.05 9.39 7.72
C SER A 372 -11.18 9.24 9.24
N LEU A 373 -12.38 9.44 9.79
CA LEU A 373 -12.63 9.25 11.22
C LEU A 373 -12.36 7.82 11.68
N MET A 374 -12.73 6.85 10.84
CA MET A 374 -12.39 5.44 11.08
C MET A 374 -10.87 5.24 11.09
N MET A 375 -10.13 5.83 10.16
CA MET A 375 -8.67 5.74 10.13
C MET A 375 -8.02 6.37 11.37
N ASP A 376 -8.61 7.44 11.91
CA ASP A 376 -8.14 8.06 13.15
C ASP A 376 -8.31 7.10 14.34
N ALA A 377 -9.51 6.51 14.46
CA ALA A 377 -9.81 5.51 15.48
C ALA A 377 -8.94 4.24 15.32
N VAL A 378 -8.65 3.82 14.08
CA VAL A 378 -7.74 2.71 13.77
C VAL A 378 -6.35 2.99 14.31
N MET A 379 -5.80 4.19 14.09
CA MET A 379 -4.46 4.54 14.57
C MET A 379 -4.40 4.55 16.09
N LEU A 380 -5.39 5.16 16.76
CA LEU A 380 -5.48 5.13 18.23
C LEU A 380 -5.56 3.69 18.75
N TRP A 381 -6.39 2.85 18.13
CA TRP A 381 -6.53 1.45 18.52
C TRP A 381 -5.23 0.67 18.31
N ALA A 382 -4.53 0.88 17.19
CA ALA A 382 -3.23 0.26 16.93
C ALA A 382 -2.20 0.62 18.00
N ILE A 383 -2.14 1.88 18.42
CA ILE A 383 -1.27 2.33 19.52
C ILE A 383 -1.64 1.60 20.82
N ILE A 384 -2.93 1.52 21.18
CA ILE A 384 -3.39 0.82 22.39
C ILE A 384 -2.98 -0.66 22.36
N VAL A 385 -3.16 -1.34 21.23
CA VAL A 385 -2.81 -2.75 21.07
C VAL A 385 -1.29 -2.97 21.19
N GLU A 386 -0.47 -2.10 20.60
CA GLU A 386 0.98 -2.17 20.71
C GLU A 386 1.47 -1.90 22.14
N LEU A 387 0.85 -0.96 22.85
CA LEU A 387 1.15 -0.70 24.28
C LEU A 387 0.80 -1.90 25.16
N ARG A 388 -0.25 -2.66 24.80
CA ARG A 388 -0.63 -3.91 25.48
C ARG A 388 0.26 -5.11 25.14
N ARG A 389 1.18 -4.97 24.18
CA ARG A 389 2.07 -6.03 23.68
C ARG A 389 1.32 -7.29 23.20
N GLU A 390 0.12 -7.10 22.64
CA GLU A 390 -0.65 -8.21 22.09
C GLU A 390 0.08 -8.83 20.89
N GLU A 391 0.05 -10.17 20.79
CA GLU A 391 0.73 -10.88 19.72
C GLU A 391 0.26 -10.45 18.33
N ALA A 392 1.22 -10.39 17.42
CA ALA A 392 1.03 -10.09 16.02
C ALA A 392 0.68 -11.39 15.28
N LYS A 393 -0.62 -11.68 15.12
CA LYS A 393 -1.08 -12.83 14.32
C LYS A 393 -1.38 -12.43 12.88
N TRP A 394 -1.06 -13.31 11.94
CA TRP A 394 -1.51 -13.19 10.55
C TRP A 394 -3.03 -13.39 10.50
N ASN A 395 -3.76 -12.30 10.73
CA ASN A 395 -5.21 -12.32 10.63
C ASN A 395 -5.61 -12.29 9.16
N LYS A 396 -5.90 -13.46 8.62
CA LYS A 396 -6.48 -13.63 7.28
C LYS A 396 -7.77 -12.81 7.14
N LEU A 397 -7.98 -12.26 5.94
CA LEU A 397 -9.22 -11.61 5.56
C LEU A 397 -10.17 -12.62 4.93
N ASP A 398 -11.46 -12.55 5.28
CA ASP A 398 -12.47 -13.37 4.61
C ASP A 398 -12.62 -12.92 3.16
N ARG A 399 -12.25 -13.80 2.22
CA ARG A 399 -12.35 -13.56 0.78
C ARG A 399 -13.71 -13.95 0.25
N THR A 400 -14.28 -13.09 -0.61
CA THR A 400 -15.55 -13.35 -1.27
C THR A 400 -15.36 -14.03 -2.63
N GLY A 401 -14.21 -13.83 -3.28
CA GLY A 401 -13.97 -14.30 -4.65
C GLY A 401 -14.74 -13.53 -5.73
N ILE A 402 -15.35 -12.39 -5.38
CA ILE A 402 -16.16 -11.60 -6.30
C ILE A 402 -15.25 -10.80 -7.26
N VAL A 403 -15.44 -11.02 -8.56
CA VAL A 403 -14.87 -10.20 -9.64
C VAL A 403 -15.98 -9.40 -10.32
N SER A 404 -16.05 -8.10 -10.05
CA SER A 404 -17.10 -7.22 -10.61
C SER A 404 -16.59 -6.16 -11.58
N ARG A 405 -15.27 -6.04 -11.75
CA ARG A 405 -14.64 -5.20 -12.78
C ARG A 405 -14.79 -5.85 -14.17
N GLY A 406 -15.35 -5.10 -15.13
CA GLY A 406 -15.68 -5.63 -16.46
C GLY A 406 -14.49 -5.92 -17.39
N GLU A 407 -13.31 -5.40 -17.06
CA GLU A 407 -12.06 -5.57 -17.82
C GLU A 407 -11.33 -6.87 -17.50
N ILE A 408 -11.76 -7.59 -16.47
CA ILE A 408 -11.21 -8.86 -16.05
C ILE A 408 -12.19 -9.94 -16.53
N PRO A 409 -11.71 -11.03 -17.16
CA PRO A 409 -12.58 -12.13 -17.57
C PRO A 409 -13.45 -12.57 -16.40
N LYS A 410 -14.78 -12.42 -16.56
CA LYS A 410 -15.74 -13.06 -15.67
C LYS A 410 -15.84 -14.51 -16.13
N GLN A 411 -15.72 -15.45 -15.19
CA GLN A 411 -16.04 -16.85 -15.49
C GLN A 411 -17.56 -17.02 -15.62
#